data_AF-A0A369XHY2-F1
#
_entry.id   AF-A0A369XHY2-F1
#
_cell.length_a   1.000
_cell.length_b   1.000
_cell.length_c   1.000
_cell.angle_alpha   90.00
_cell.angle_beta   90.00
_cell.angle_gamma   90.00
#
_symmetry.space_group_name_H-M   'P 1'
#
loop_
_entity.id
_entity.type
_entity.pdbx_description
1 polymer ?
#
loop_
_entity_poly.entity_id
_entity_poly.type
_entity_poly.pdbx_seq_one_letter_code
_entity_poly.pdbx_strand_id
1 'polypeptide(L)'
;MFSRRQVETCDVNEPLASLRELTADRKVALEFCGRVSLVIDGYNDDPRELFEIPEVRAYLKRLDHEWPYWFFFLSQADDSIQMLESCCATRSR
;
A
#
# COMPACT_ATOMS: atom_id res chain seq x y z
N MET A 1 -3.66 -4.66 -5.50
CA MET A 1 -2.39 -5.28 -5.96
C MET A 1 -1.61 -4.23 -6.74
N PHE A 2 -0.33 -4.08 -6.46
CA PHE A 2 0.57 -3.13 -7.12
C PHE A 2 1.70 -3.90 -7.81
N SER A 3 1.89 -3.63 -9.10
CA SER A 3 2.89 -4.33 -9.90
C SER A 3 4.28 -3.74 -9.68
N ARG A 4 5.33 -4.57 -9.83
CA ARG A 4 6.72 -4.13 -9.85
C ARG A 4 6.98 -2.96 -10.79
N ARG A 5 6.37 -2.94 -11.98
CA ARG A 5 6.50 -1.80 -12.90
C ARG A 5 6.00 -0.50 -12.26
N GLN A 6 4.80 -0.50 -11.65
CA GLN A 6 4.26 0.68 -10.97
C GLN A 6 5.16 1.14 -9.83
N VAL A 7 5.71 0.19 -9.07
CA VAL A 7 6.64 0.46 -7.98
C VAL A 7 7.94 1.10 -8.49
N GLU A 8 8.61 0.47 -9.45
CA GLU A 8 9.90 0.92 -9.99
C GLU A 8 9.81 2.26 -10.73
N THR A 9 8.69 2.55 -11.41
CA THR A 9 8.46 3.85 -12.04
C THR A 9 7.82 4.88 -11.11
N CYS A 10 7.49 4.49 -9.87
CA CYS A 10 6.72 5.28 -8.92
C CYS A 10 5.41 5.84 -9.53
N ASP A 11 4.74 5.04 -10.38
CA ASP A 11 3.48 5.44 -11.02
C ASP A 11 2.30 5.09 -10.12
N VAL A 12 1.77 6.12 -9.44
CA VAL A 12 0.68 6.01 -8.47
C VAL A 12 -0.67 6.41 -9.05
N ASN A 13 -0.76 6.81 -10.31
CA ASN A 13 -1.98 7.47 -10.83
C ASN A 13 -3.20 6.54 -10.84
N GLU A 14 -3.05 5.36 -11.45
CA GLU A 14 -4.12 4.35 -11.50
C GLU A 14 -4.42 3.77 -10.10
N PRO A 15 -3.41 3.38 -9.29
CA PRO A 15 -3.61 2.96 -7.90
C PRO A 15 -4.36 3.99 -7.05
N LEU A 16 -4.02 5.28 -7.14
CA LEU A 16 -4.71 6.33 -6.40
C LEU A 16 -6.13 6.56 -6.88
N ALA A 17 -6.39 6.42 -8.18
CA ALA A 17 -7.75 6.50 -8.70
C ALA A 17 -8.64 5.41 -8.04
N SER A 18 -8.17 4.17 -7.99
CA SER A 18 -8.89 3.06 -7.35
C SER A 18 -9.04 3.25 -5.83
N LEU A 19 -7.99 3.70 -5.13
CA LEU A 19 -8.06 3.96 -3.69
C LEU A 19 -9.08 5.07 -3.36
N ARG A 20 -9.19 6.09 -4.22
CA ARG A 20 -10.16 7.19 -4.04
C ARG A 20 -11.61 6.72 -4.18
N GLU A 21 -11.88 5.68 -4.96
CA GLU A 21 -13.21 5.07 -5.05
C GLU A 21 -13.68 4.49 -3.70
N LEU A 22 -12.77 3.94 -2.90
CA LEU A 22 -13.08 3.41 -1.56
C LEU A 22 -13.59 4.50 -0.60
N THR A 23 -13.17 5.74 -0.83
CA THR A 23 -13.54 6.92 -0.05
C THR A 23 -14.62 7.78 -0.71
N ALA A 24 -15.08 7.42 -1.91
CA ALA A 24 -16.02 8.22 -2.68
C ALA A 24 -17.44 8.20 -2.11
N ASP A 25 -17.81 7.11 -1.43
CA ASP A 25 -19.14 6.92 -0.85
C ASP A 25 -19.08 6.19 0.50
N ARG A 26 -19.97 6.54 1.43
CA ARG A 26 -20.02 5.96 2.77
C ARG A 26 -20.37 4.47 2.75
N LYS A 27 -21.29 4.04 1.88
CA LYS A 27 -21.68 2.63 1.78
C LYS A 27 -20.50 1.81 1.28
N VAL A 28 -19.81 2.29 0.25
CA VAL A 28 -18.56 1.67 -0.24
C VAL A 28 -17.51 1.62 0.86
N ALA A 29 -17.28 2.71 1.57
CA ALA A 29 -16.30 2.75 2.66
C ALA A 29 -16.59 1.68 3.73
N LEU A 30 -17.83 1.57 4.18
CA LEU A 30 -18.25 0.57 5.17
C LEU A 30 -18.20 -0.86 4.62
N GLU A 31 -18.47 -1.05 3.34
CA GLU A 31 -18.40 -2.36 2.68
C GLU A 31 -16.96 -2.90 2.63
N PHE A 32 -15.97 -2.03 2.47
CA PHE A 32 -14.55 -2.39 2.39
C PHE A 32 -13.76 -2.17 3.70
N CYS A 33 -14.42 -1.71 4.76
CA CYS A 33 -13.80 -1.50 6.07
C CYS A 33 -13.17 -2.81 6.59
N GLY A 34 -11.86 -2.77 6.86
CA GLY A 34 -11.07 -3.92 7.32
C GLY A 34 -11.02 -5.12 6.36
N ARG A 35 -11.20 -4.92 5.04
CA ARG A 35 -11.28 -5.99 4.03
C ARG A 35 -10.32 -5.82 2.86
N VAL A 36 -9.48 -4.79 2.87
CA VAL A 36 -8.52 -4.52 1.79
C VAL A 36 -7.17 -5.13 2.14
N SER A 37 -6.61 -5.92 1.22
CA SER A 37 -5.23 -6.44 1.35
C SER A 37 -4.27 -5.64 0.47
N LEU A 38 -3.15 -5.24 1.07
CA LEU A 38 -2.02 -4.62 0.40
C LEU A 38 -1.13 -5.70 -0.20
N VAL A 39 -1.08 -5.79 -1.52
CA VAL A 39 -0.28 -6.80 -2.23
C VAL A 39 0.64 -6.08 -3.21
N ILE A 40 1.94 -6.38 -3.14
CA ILE A 40 2.94 -5.98 -4.13
C ILE A 40 3.44 -7.23 -4.82
N ASP A 41 3.47 -7.21 -6.15
CA ASP A 41 3.81 -8.38 -6.97
C ASP A 41 5.00 -8.10 -7.90
N GLY A 42 5.70 -9.18 -8.28
CA GLY A 42 6.83 -9.13 -9.21
C GLY A 42 8.22 -9.11 -8.56
N TYR A 43 8.30 -9.25 -7.23
CA TYR A 43 9.55 -9.33 -6.47
C TYR A 43 9.84 -10.74 -5.90
N ASN A 44 9.17 -11.78 -6.39
CA ASN A 44 9.29 -13.16 -5.86
C ASN A 44 10.72 -13.74 -5.92
N ASP A 45 11.54 -13.24 -6.85
CA ASP A 45 12.95 -13.64 -7.01
C ASP A 45 13.94 -12.69 -6.29
N ASP A 46 13.45 -11.61 -5.65
CA ASP A 46 14.28 -10.73 -4.84
C ASP A 46 14.47 -11.37 -3.45
N PRO A 47 15.72 -11.57 -2.97
CA PRO A 47 15.97 -12.22 -1.68
C PRO A 47 15.65 -11.34 -0.47
N ARG A 48 15.36 -10.06 -0.67
CA ARG A 48 15.02 -9.10 0.39
C ARG A 48 13.54 -9.16 0.71
N GLU A 49 13.18 -8.83 1.94
CA GLU A 49 11.78 -8.56 2.27
C GLU A 49 11.31 -7.30 1.51
N LEU A 50 10.03 -7.24 1.13
CA LEU A 50 9.51 -6.13 0.32
C LEU A 50 9.75 -4.77 0.98
N PHE A 51 9.67 -4.67 2.32
CA PHE A 51 9.92 -3.43 3.05
C PHE A 51 11.40 -3.03 3.11
N GLU A 52 12.33 -3.90 2.71
CA GLU A 52 13.76 -3.59 2.57
C GLU A 52 14.09 -3.03 1.18
N ILE A 53 13.19 -3.18 0.20
CA ILE A 53 13.37 -2.69 -1.17
C ILE A 53 13.09 -1.17 -1.21
N PRO A 54 14.09 -0.33 -1.56
CA PRO A 54 13.93 1.13 -1.53
C PRO A 54 12.78 1.66 -2.39
N GLU A 55 12.59 1.08 -3.57
CA GLU A 55 11.53 1.43 -4.52
C GLU A 55 10.14 1.16 -3.92
N VAL A 56 9.97 0.02 -3.26
CA VAL A 56 8.74 -0.34 -2.54
C VAL A 56 8.45 0.66 -1.43
N ARG A 57 9.45 1.01 -0.62
CA ARG A 57 9.29 1.99 0.45
C ARG A 57 8.91 3.38 -0.08
N ALA A 58 9.59 3.84 -1.14
CA ALA A 58 9.32 5.14 -1.74
C ALA A 58 7.89 5.19 -2.32
N TYR A 59 7.48 4.11 -2.98
CA TYR A 59 6.16 3.97 -3.56
C TYR A 59 5.05 3.99 -2.49
N LEU A 60 5.17 3.16 -1.44
CA LEU A 60 4.18 3.12 -0.35
C LEU A 60 4.12 4.42 0.44
N LYS A 61 5.26 5.08 0.71
CA LYS A 61 5.27 6.41 1.33
C LYS A 61 4.55 7.46 0.50
N ARG A 62 4.70 7.41 -0.83
CA ARG A 62 3.99 8.32 -1.73
C ARG A 62 2.49 8.06 -1.71
N LEU A 63 2.06 6.80 -1.76
CA LEU A 63 0.64 6.48 -1.65
C LEU A 63 0.05 6.86 -0.29
N ASP A 64 0.77 6.62 0.80
CA ASP A 64 0.37 7.02 2.17
C ASP A 64 0.19 8.53 2.30
N HIS A 65 1.11 9.32 1.74
CA HIS A 65 1.00 10.78 1.69
C HIS A 65 -0.24 11.25 0.92
N GLU A 66 -0.58 10.60 -0.20
CA GLU A 66 -1.69 10.99 -1.08
C GLU A 66 -3.06 10.41 -0.63
N TRP A 67 -3.05 9.32 0.15
CA TRP A 67 -4.24 8.62 0.61
C TRP A 67 -4.02 8.02 2.02
N PRO A 68 -4.18 8.81 3.10
CA PRO A 68 -3.83 8.41 4.47
C PRO A 68 -4.97 7.68 5.20
N TYR A 69 -5.71 6.80 4.51
CA TYR A 69 -6.89 6.10 5.07
C TYR A 69 -6.67 4.61 5.31
N TRP A 70 -5.45 4.12 5.13
CA TRP A 70 -5.10 2.70 5.16
C TRP A 70 -5.69 1.92 6.34
N PHE A 71 -5.49 2.40 7.57
CA PHE A 71 -5.91 1.65 8.77
C PHE A 71 -7.42 1.45 8.90
N PHE A 72 -8.23 2.22 8.19
CA PHE A 72 -9.68 1.97 8.12
C PHE A 72 -10.02 0.80 7.18
N PHE A 73 -9.24 0.62 6.12
CA PHE A 73 -9.53 -0.33 5.05
C PHE A 73 -8.74 -1.62 5.16
N LEU A 74 -7.51 -1.58 5.68
CA LEU A 74 -6.62 -2.73 5.69
C LEU A 74 -7.18 -3.87 6.56
N SER A 75 -7.12 -5.07 5.98
CA SER A 75 -7.42 -6.32 6.67
C SER A 75 -6.45 -6.55 7.82
N GLN A 76 -6.97 -7.09 8.93
CA GLN A 76 -6.15 -7.58 10.05
C GLN A 76 -5.80 -9.07 9.91
N ALA A 77 -6.30 -9.74 8.88
CA ALA A 77 -6.08 -11.16 8.64
C ALA A 77 -4.78 -11.47 7.88
N ASP A 78 -4.04 -10.43 7.46
CA ASP A 78 -2.80 -10.52 6.70
C ASP A 78 -1.78 -9.46 7.15
N ASP A 79 -0.59 -9.52 6.55
CA ASP A 79 0.54 -8.67 6.94
C ASP A 79 0.49 -7.25 6.32
N SER A 80 -0.64 -6.83 5.74
CA SER A 80 -0.76 -5.53 5.08
C SER A 80 -0.42 -4.36 6.00
N ILE A 81 -0.88 -4.43 7.26
CA ILE A 81 -0.62 -3.39 8.26
C ILE A 81 0.87 -3.35 8.58
N GLN A 82 1.49 -4.51 8.86
CA GLN A 82 2.91 -4.61 9.18
C GLN A 82 3.79 -4.14 8.03
N MET A 83 3.38 -4.43 6.79
CA MET A 83 4.06 -4.02 5.57
C MET A 83 4.06 -2.50 5.40
N LEU A 84 2.88 -1.87 5.56
CA LEU A 84 2.74 -0.42 5.50
C LEU A 84 3.55 0.27 6.61
N GLU A 85 3.42 -0.21 7.85
CA GLU A 85 4.15 0.32 9.00
C GLU A 85 5.67 0.22 8.79
N SER A 86 6.16 -0.94 8.36
CA SER A 86 7.60 -1.15 8.10
C SER A 86 8.15 -0.23 7.01
N CYS A 87 7.35 0.04 5.97
CA CYS A 87 7.74 0.94 4.90
C CYS A 87 7.75 2.41 5.34
N CYS A 88 6.70 2.85 6.03
CA CYS A 88 6.46 4.24 6.41
C CYS A 88 7.18 4.66 7.70
N ALA A 89 7.55 3.72 8.58
CA ALA A 89 8.36 4.01 9.75
C ALA A 89 9.68 4.68 9.34
N THR A 90 9.84 5.93 9.74
CA THR A 90 11.13 6.61 9.66
C THR A 90 12.02 5.95 10.69
N ARG A 91 13.04 5.20 10.23
CA ARG A 91 14.09 4.68 11.10
C ARG A 91 14.96 5.86 11.51
N SER A 92 14.46 6.67 12.43
CA SER A 92 15.21 7.71 13.12
C SER A 92 16.36 6.99 13.84
N ARG A 93 17.56 7.11 13.28
CA ARG A 93 18.79 6.73 13.97
C ARG A 93 19.12 7.78 15.01
#